data_AF-A0A358M7I4-F1
#
_entry.id   AF-A0A358M7I4-F1
#
_cell.length_a   1.000
_cell.length_b   1.000
_cell.length_c   1.000
_cell.angle_alpha   90.00
_cell.angle_beta   90.00
_cell.angle_gamma   90.00
#
_symmetry.space_group_name_H-M   'P 1'
#
loop_
_entity.id
_entity.type
_entity.pdbx_description
1 polymer ?
#
loop_
_entity_poly.entity_id
_entity_poly.type
_entity_poly.pdbx_seq_one_letter_code
_entity_poly.pdbx_strand_id
1 'polypeptide(L)'
;MAFDFKKEYKEFYLPKSKPGIVTIPPMNYIAVCGRGNPNEENGEYKNTIGLLYTIAFTIKMSKLGDHKIEGYFEYVVPPLEGLWWQEGVREIDNTCKDRFDFISMIRLPDFVTPEDFEWAAAEAERKKKTSFSDVRFFSYDEGECVQCMHI
;
A
#
# COMPACT_ATOMS: atom_id res chain seq x y z
N MET A 1 -9.60 9.90 -19.32
CA MET A 1 -8.21 9.96 -18.79
C MET A 1 -8.23 9.28 -17.44
N ALA A 2 -7.24 8.46 -17.11
CA ALA A 2 -7.20 7.79 -15.80
C ALA A 2 -6.97 8.80 -14.68
N PHE A 3 -7.70 8.66 -13.57
CA PHE A 3 -7.48 9.43 -12.34
C PHE A 3 -6.10 9.08 -11.75
N ASP A 4 -5.30 10.08 -11.43
CA ASP A 4 -3.93 9.89 -10.94
C ASP A 4 -3.79 10.55 -9.57
N PHE A 5 -3.79 9.73 -8.52
CA PHE A 5 -3.73 10.19 -7.13
C PHE A 5 -2.57 11.15 -6.87
N LYS A 6 -1.42 10.97 -7.52
CA LYS A 6 -0.27 11.87 -7.33
C LYS A 6 -0.48 13.25 -7.94
N LYS A 7 -1.34 13.36 -8.96
CA LYS A 7 -1.68 14.62 -9.61
C LYS A 7 -2.86 15.31 -8.94
N GLU A 8 -3.82 14.53 -8.48
CA GLU A 8 -5.05 15.06 -7.88
C GLU A 8 -4.85 15.41 -6.40
N TYR A 9 -4.03 14.63 -5.67
CA TYR A 9 -3.74 14.83 -4.24
C TYR A 9 -2.26 15.20 -4.02
N LYS A 10 -1.82 16.30 -4.64
CA LYS A 10 -0.41 16.75 -4.58
C LYS A 10 0.05 17.05 -3.17
N GLU A 11 -0.86 17.46 -2.30
CA GLU A 11 -0.60 17.72 -0.89
C GLU A 11 -0.10 16.48 -0.14
N PHE A 12 -0.46 15.26 -0.58
CA PHE A 12 -0.01 14.00 0.05
C PHE A 12 1.19 13.40 -0.69
N TYR A 13 1.24 13.55 -2.02
CA TYR A 13 2.21 12.82 -2.86
C TYR A 13 3.33 13.67 -3.43
N LEU A 14 3.27 15.00 -3.30
CA LEU A 14 4.28 15.92 -3.83
C LEU A 14 4.64 17.02 -2.81
N PRO A 15 5.13 16.65 -1.61
CA PRO A 15 5.60 17.62 -0.64
C PRO A 15 6.83 18.39 -1.14
N LYS A 16 7.08 19.55 -0.54
CA LYS A 16 8.33 20.30 -0.76
C LYS A 16 9.48 19.61 -0.03
N SER A 17 10.72 19.97 -0.38
CA SER A 17 11.92 19.51 0.34
C SER A 17 12.08 20.10 1.75
N LYS A 18 11.22 21.05 2.12
CA LYS A 18 11.17 21.62 3.47
C LYS A 18 10.07 20.93 4.28
N PRO A 19 10.33 20.55 5.54
CA PRO A 19 9.30 20.01 6.44
C PRO A 19 8.06 20.91 6.50
N GLY A 20 6.89 20.30 6.43
CA GLY A 20 5.61 20.96 6.57
C GLY A 20 4.60 20.04 7.25
N ILE A 21 3.63 20.65 7.93
CA ILE A 21 2.50 19.94 8.55
C ILE A 21 1.51 19.55 7.46
N VAL A 22 0.97 18.34 7.57
CA VAL A 22 -0.11 17.82 6.73
C VAL A 22 -1.09 17.04 7.61
N THR A 23 -2.37 17.06 7.25
CA THR A 23 -3.37 16.16 7.84
C THR A 23 -3.78 15.16 6.78
N ILE A 24 -3.43 13.90 6.99
CA ILE A 24 -3.81 12.80 6.10
C ILE A 24 -5.18 12.28 6.56
N PRO A 25 -6.22 12.34 5.70
CA PRO A 25 -7.52 11.79 6.05
C PRO A 25 -7.46 10.26 6.14
N PRO A 26 -8.45 9.61 6.78
CA PRO A 26 -8.58 8.17 6.74
C PRO A 26 -8.59 7.65 5.30
N MET A 27 -7.77 6.64 5.02
CA MET A 27 -7.67 5.99 3.72
C MET A 27 -7.68 4.47 3.88
N ASN A 28 -8.08 3.79 2.81
CA ASN A 28 -8.03 2.33 2.74
C ASN A 28 -6.82 1.90 1.93
N TYR A 29 -6.21 0.79 2.35
CA TYR A 29 -5.00 0.24 1.76
C TYR A 29 -5.14 -1.26 1.60
N ILE A 30 -4.41 -1.80 0.62
CA ILE A 30 -3.98 -3.19 0.64
C ILE A 30 -2.67 -3.19 1.43
N ALA A 31 -2.58 -3.99 2.49
CA ALA A 31 -1.41 -4.01 3.37
C ALA A 31 -0.90 -5.43 3.66
N VAL A 32 0.41 -5.56 3.86
CA VAL A 32 1.07 -6.79 4.34
C VAL A 32 2.09 -6.41 5.41
N CYS A 33 1.99 -7.05 6.57
CA CYS A 33 2.97 -6.92 7.65
C CYS A 33 4.13 -7.89 7.41
N GLY A 34 5.32 -7.51 7.86
CA GLY A 34 6.48 -8.39 7.82
C GLY A 34 7.62 -7.86 8.67
N ARG A 35 8.72 -8.61 8.67
CA ARG A 35 9.93 -8.27 9.40
C ARG A 35 11.18 -8.59 8.57
N GLY A 36 12.24 -7.85 8.83
CA GLY A 36 13.57 -8.13 8.32
C GLY A 36 14.13 -7.05 7.42
N ASN A 37 15.31 -7.34 6.88
CA ASN A 37 16.06 -6.37 6.10
C ASN A 37 15.45 -6.18 4.71
N PRO A 38 15.01 -4.96 4.34
CA PRO A 38 14.34 -4.72 3.07
C PRO A 38 15.26 -4.84 1.84
N ASN A 39 16.56 -4.99 2.06
CA ASN A 39 17.55 -5.13 0.98
C ASN A 39 17.81 -6.59 0.61
N GLU A 40 17.23 -7.55 1.33
CA GLU A 40 17.41 -8.97 1.03
C GLU A 40 16.61 -9.39 -0.21
N GLU A 41 17.29 -10.01 -1.17
CA GLU A 41 16.71 -10.36 -2.47
C GLU A 41 15.54 -11.35 -2.36
N ASN A 42 15.56 -12.19 -1.33
CA ASN A 42 14.53 -13.18 -1.03
C ASN A 42 13.87 -12.93 0.34
N GLY A 43 14.00 -11.70 0.87
CA GLY A 43 13.45 -11.32 2.16
C GLY A 43 11.94 -11.09 2.11
N GLU A 44 11.31 -11.05 3.29
CA GLU A 44 9.86 -10.86 3.42
C GLU A 44 9.37 -9.60 2.70
N TYR A 45 10.11 -8.48 2.81
CA TYR A 45 9.74 -7.22 2.18
C TYR A 45 9.58 -7.31 0.66
N LYS A 46 10.49 -8.00 -0.04
CA LYS A 46 10.37 -8.12 -1.50
C LYS A 46 9.20 -9.02 -1.91
N ASN A 47 8.88 -10.01 -1.08
CA ASN A 47 7.71 -10.87 -1.30
C ASN A 47 6.40 -10.10 -1.13
N THR A 48 6.30 -9.18 -0.16
CA THR A 48 5.08 -8.38 0.05
C THR A 48 4.71 -7.54 -1.17
N ILE A 49 5.70 -6.95 -1.85
CA ILE A 49 5.50 -6.12 -3.05
C ILE A 49 4.75 -6.89 -4.14
N GLY A 50 5.16 -8.14 -4.40
CA GLY A 50 4.51 -9.00 -5.39
C GLY A 50 3.05 -9.31 -5.05
N LEU A 51 2.76 -9.53 -3.77
CA LEU A 51 1.40 -9.77 -3.28
C LEU A 51 0.52 -8.52 -3.47
N LEU A 52 0.99 -7.37 -2.99
CA LEU A 52 0.29 -6.09 -3.04
C LEU A 52 -0.08 -5.71 -4.49
N TYR A 53 0.90 -5.74 -5.40
CA TYR A 53 0.65 -5.38 -6.79
C TYR A 53 -0.29 -6.36 -7.48
N THR A 54 -0.28 -7.64 -7.14
CA THR A 54 -1.21 -8.60 -7.75
C THR A 54 -2.66 -8.25 -7.38
N ILE A 55 -2.93 -7.91 -6.12
CA ILE A 55 -4.28 -7.49 -5.69
C ILE A 55 -4.65 -6.15 -6.32
N ALA A 56 -3.76 -5.16 -6.26
CA ALA A 56 -4.00 -3.83 -6.83
C ALA A 56 -4.35 -3.88 -8.33
N PHE A 57 -3.64 -4.70 -9.10
CA PHE A 57 -3.92 -4.89 -10.51
C PHE A 57 -5.18 -5.74 -10.76
N THR A 58 -5.49 -6.72 -9.91
CA THR A 58 -6.74 -7.48 -10.03
C THR A 58 -7.96 -6.55 -9.88
N ILE A 59 -7.95 -5.68 -8.87
CA ILE A 59 -8.99 -4.64 -8.68
C ILE A 59 -9.03 -3.69 -9.87
N LYS A 60 -7.88 -3.14 -10.28
CA LYS A 60 -7.80 -2.21 -11.42
C LYS A 60 -8.35 -2.82 -12.71
N MET A 61 -8.11 -4.10 -12.95
CA MET A 61 -8.48 -4.81 -14.18
C MET A 61 -9.87 -5.46 -14.11
N SER A 62 -10.60 -5.35 -12.99
CA SER A 62 -11.99 -5.79 -12.83
C SER A 62 -12.89 -5.25 -13.96
N LYS A 63 -12.63 -4.03 -14.43
CA LYS A 63 -13.34 -3.42 -15.57
C LYS A 63 -13.36 -4.29 -16.84
N LEU A 64 -12.33 -5.12 -17.05
CA LEU A 64 -12.21 -6.02 -18.20
C LEU A 64 -12.82 -7.40 -17.96
N GLY A 65 -13.21 -7.73 -16.71
CA GLY A 65 -13.84 -8.99 -16.34
C GLY A 65 -15.34 -8.83 -16.06
N ASP A 66 -15.93 -9.89 -15.51
CA ASP A 66 -17.37 -9.96 -15.23
C ASP A 66 -17.76 -9.33 -13.89
N HIS A 67 -16.80 -9.17 -12.98
CA HIS A 67 -17.02 -8.49 -11.70
C HIS A 67 -16.91 -6.98 -11.87
N LYS A 68 -18.03 -6.27 -11.70
CA LYS A 68 -18.11 -4.81 -11.79
C LYS A 68 -18.19 -4.23 -10.39
N ILE A 69 -17.15 -3.50 -10.00
CA ILE A 69 -17.10 -2.80 -8.72
C ILE A 69 -17.96 -1.53 -8.82
N GLU A 70 -18.83 -1.32 -7.85
CA GLU A 70 -19.69 -0.13 -7.79
C GLU A 70 -18.83 1.15 -7.67
N GLY A 71 -19.20 2.21 -8.39
CA GLY A 71 -18.45 3.48 -8.34
C GLY A 71 -17.07 3.46 -9.02
N TYR A 72 -16.70 2.36 -9.69
CA TYR A 72 -15.41 2.24 -10.37
C TYR A 72 -15.20 3.37 -11.40
N PHE A 73 -14.03 3.98 -11.34
CA PHE A 73 -13.47 4.81 -12.40
C PHE A 73 -12.07 4.31 -12.77
N GLU A 74 -11.61 4.62 -13.99
CA GLU A 74 -10.25 4.26 -14.38
C GLU A 74 -9.23 5.11 -13.62
N TYR A 75 -8.25 4.47 -12.99
CA TYR A 75 -7.22 5.14 -12.17
C TYR A 75 -5.82 4.56 -12.40
N VAL A 76 -4.78 5.29 -12.04
CA VAL A 76 -3.40 4.81 -11.96
C VAL A 76 -3.17 4.23 -10.56
N VAL A 77 -2.53 3.05 -10.47
CA VAL A 77 -2.21 2.43 -9.17
C VAL A 77 -1.36 3.42 -8.35
N PRO A 78 -1.76 3.75 -7.11
CA PRO A 78 -0.99 4.62 -6.22
C PRO A 78 0.43 4.10 -5.95
N PRO A 79 1.36 4.97 -5.49
CA PRO A 79 2.71 4.52 -5.14
C PRO A 79 2.70 3.47 -4.02
N LEU A 80 3.76 2.66 -3.97
CA LEU A 80 4.04 1.80 -2.83
C LEU A 80 4.44 2.69 -1.63
N GLU A 81 3.84 2.42 -0.49
CA GLU A 81 4.08 3.10 0.78
C GLU A 81 4.51 2.07 1.84
N GLY A 82 5.14 2.53 2.92
CA GLY A 82 5.56 1.63 4.00
C GLY A 82 5.71 2.32 5.34
N LEU A 83 5.21 1.67 6.39
CA LEU A 83 5.43 2.02 7.78
C LEU A 83 6.58 1.18 8.34
N TRP A 84 7.47 1.78 9.11
CA TRP A 84 8.70 1.13 9.58
C TRP A 84 8.97 1.45 11.05
N TRP A 85 9.33 0.43 11.82
CA TRP A 85 9.76 0.59 13.21
C TRP A 85 10.75 -0.50 13.61
N GLN A 86 11.31 -0.35 14.81
CA GLN A 86 12.11 -1.38 15.48
C GLN A 86 11.65 -1.47 16.93
N GLU A 87 11.31 -2.69 17.38
CA GLU A 87 10.88 -2.92 18.75
C GLU A 87 11.98 -2.63 19.78
N GLY A 88 11.58 -1.99 20.88
CA GLY A 88 12.42 -1.77 22.06
C GLY A 88 13.54 -0.71 21.90
N VAL A 89 13.50 0.11 20.84
CA VAL A 89 14.45 1.21 20.63
C VAL A 89 13.73 2.54 20.48
N ARG A 90 14.37 3.62 20.94
CA ARG A 90 13.85 4.99 20.76
C ARG A 90 14.23 5.58 19.41
N GLU A 91 15.39 5.20 18.89
CA GLU A 91 15.93 5.64 17.62
C GLU A 91 16.20 4.42 16.75
N ILE A 92 15.92 4.54 15.46
CA ILE A 92 16.14 3.47 14.49
C ILE A 92 17.64 3.25 14.31
N ASP A 93 18.10 2.02 14.56
CA ASP A 93 19.44 1.57 14.22
C ASP A 93 19.45 0.99 12.80
N ASN A 94 19.93 1.82 11.87
CA ASN A 94 20.05 1.48 10.45
C ASN A 94 21.12 0.41 10.15
N THR A 95 21.96 0.04 11.12
CA THR A 95 22.95 -1.03 10.99
C THR A 95 22.36 -2.42 11.27
N CYS A 96 21.32 -2.49 12.11
CA CYS A 96 20.60 -3.72 12.45
C CYS A 96 19.31 -3.89 11.64
N LYS A 97 19.43 -3.91 10.30
CA LYS A 97 18.26 -3.93 9.41
C LYS A 97 17.37 -5.17 9.57
N ASP A 98 17.90 -6.29 10.05
CA ASP A 98 17.13 -7.52 10.28
C ASP A 98 16.10 -7.38 11.41
N ARG A 99 16.19 -6.30 12.20
CA ARG A 99 15.26 -5.97 13.29
C ARG A 99 14.12 -5.06 12.85
N PHE A 100 14.05 -4.65 11.59
CA PHE A 100 12.94 -3.83 11.12
C PHE A 100 11.65 -4.64 11.10
N ASP A 101 10.62 -4.08 11.70
CA ASP A 101 9.24 -4.49 11.49
C ASP A 101 8.60 -3.46 10.54
N PHE A 102 7.74 -3.93 9.63
CA PHE A 102 7.15 -3.06 8.62
C PHE A 102 5.72 -3.44 8.25
N ILE A 103 5.01 -2.45 7.70
CA ILE A 103 3.76 -2.65 6.95
C ILE A 103 4.00 -2.08 5.54
N SER A 104 4.01 -2.93 4.53
CA SER A 104 4.01 -2.49 3.12
C SER A 104 2.58 -2.29 2.66
N MET A 105 2.28 -1.18 1.99
CA MET A 105 0.91 -0.85 1.64
C MET A 105 0.75 -0.08 0.33
N ILE A 106 -0.38 -0.27 -0.34
CA ILE A 106 -0.78 0.50 -1.53
C ILE A 106 -2.19 1.01 -1.29
N ARG A 107 -2.39 2.33 -1.43
CA ARG A 107 -3.70 2.96 -1.29
C ARG A 107 -4.72 2.36 -2.27
N LEU A 108 -5.94 2.17 -1.78
CA LEU A 108 -7.12 1.83 -2.55
C LEU A 108 -7.94 3.08 -2.87
N PRO A 109 -8.57 3.16 -4.05
CA PRO A 109 -9.64 4.12 -4.29
C PRO A 109 -10.81 3.92 -3.31
N ASP A 110 -11.50 5.00 -2.95
CA ASP A 110 -12.56 5.00 -1.93
C ASP A 110 -13.78 4.14 -2.32
N PHE A 111 -13.96 3.84 -3.61
CA PHE A 111 -15.02 2.95 -4.08
C PHE A 111 -14.74 1.46 -3.76
N VAL A 112 -13.52 1.10 -3.37
CA VAL A 112 -13.16 -0.29 -3.09
C VAL A 112 -13.58 -0.63 -1.66
N THR A 113 -14.47 -1.61 -1.56
CA THR A 113 -14.98 -2.16 -0.30
C THR A 113 -14.15 -3.35 0.19
N PRO A 114 -14.31 -3.78 1.45
CA PRO A 114 -13.75 -5.05 1.93
C PRO A 114 -14.19 -6.25 1.07
N GLU A 115 -15.43 -6.28 0.59
CA GLU A 115 -15.97 -7.33 -0.27
C GLU A 115 -15.28 -7.36 -1.64
N ASP A 116 -15.00 -6.20 -2.24
CA ASP A 116 -14.24 -6.10 -3.48
C ASP A 116 -12.80 -6.59 -3.30
N PHE A 117 -12.21 -6.32 -2.13
CA PHE A 117 -10.89 -6.83 -1.76
C PHE A 117 -10.90 -8.35 -1.60
N GLU A 118 -11.87 -8.92 -0.89
CA GLU A 118 -12.02 -10.37 -0.73
C GLU A 118 -12.18 -11.08 -2.08
N TRP A 119 -13.01 -10.51 -2.97
CA TRP A 119 -13.13 -10.99 -4.35
C TRP A 119 -11.78 -10.95 -5.07
N ALA A 120 -11.06 -9.83 -4.99
CA ALA A 120 -9.78 -9.68 -5.67
C ALA A 120 -8.72 -10.66 -5.14
N ALA A 121 -8.71 -10.94 -3.84
CA ALA A 121 -7.86 -11.96 -3.22
C ALA A 121 -8.18 -13.35 -3.76
N ALA A 122 -9.44 -13.76 -3.76
CA ALA A 122 -9.87 -15.06 -4.29
C ALA A 122 -9.55 -15.21 -5.80
N GLU A 123 -9.78 -14.16 -6.58
CA GLU A 123 -9.48 -14.17 -8.02
C GLU A 123 -7.97 -14.21 -8.30
N ALA A 124 -7.16 -13.51 -7.49
CA ALA A 124 -5.71 -13.57 -7.56
C ALA A 124 -5.18 -14.96 -7.19
N GLU A 125 -5.67 -15.58 -6.11
CA GLU A 125 -5.34 -16.94 -5.70
C GLU A 125 -5.64 -17.93 -6.82
N ARG A 126 -6.84 -17.86 -7.42
CA ARG A 126 -7.25 -18.71 -8.53
C ARG A 126 -6.32 -18.59 -9.75
N LYS A 127 -5.91 -17.36 -10.09
CA LYS A 127 -5.06 -17.08 -11.27
C LYS A 127 -3.59 -17.40 -11.04
N LYS A 128 -3.05 -17.11 -9.86
CA LYS A 128 -1.62 -17.22 -9.54
C LYS A 128 -1.25 -18.53 -8.87
N LYS A 129 -2.22 -19.26 -8.30
CA LYS A 129 -2.02 -20.49 -7.53
C LYS A 129 -1.06 -20.29 -6.34
N THR A 130 -1.14 -19.13 -5.71
CA THR A 130 -0.36 -18.72 -4.54
C THR A 130 -1.31 -18.13 -3.52
N SER A 131 -1.04 -18.30 -2.22
CA SER A 131 -1.84 -17.73 -1.14
C SER A 131 -1.73 -16.20 -1.09
N PHE A 132 -2.85 -15.54 -0.80
CA PHE A 132 -2.90 -14.12 -0.46
C PHE A 132 -3.40 -13.90 0.98
N SER A 133 -3.35 -14.95 1.81
CA SER A 133 -3.80 -14.96 3.21
C SER A 133 -3.11 -13.96 4.13
N ASP A 134 -1.97 -13.39 3.74
CA ASP A 134 -1.22 -12.40 4.54
C ASP A 134 -1.57 -10.96 4.15
N VAL A 135 -2.33 -10.79 3.06
CA VAL A 135 -2.78 -9.48 2.59
C VAL A 135 -4.04 -9.07 3.34
N ARG A 136 -4.13 -7.79 3.73
CA ARG A 136 -5.24 -7.23 4.50
C ARG A 136 -5.83 -6.02 3.79
N PHE A 137 -7.14 -5.86 3.88
CA PHE A 137 -7.80 -4.57 3.73
C PHE A 137 -7.54 -3.76 5.01
N PHE A 138 -6.87 -2.64 4.89
CA PHE A 138 -6.35 -1.87 6.02
C PHE A 138 -6.86 -0.44 5.95
N SER A 139 -7.81 -0.10 6.83
CA SER A 139 -8.24 1.28 7.04
C SER A 139 -7.30 1.94 8.04
N TYR A 140 -6.68 3.05 7.63
CA TYR A 140 -5.67 3.74 8.43
C TYR A 140 -5.97 5.24 8.47
N ASP A 141 -6.01 5.79 9.68
CA ASP A 141 -6.17 7.21 9.98
C ASP A 141 -4.84 7.74 10.50
N GLU A 142 -3.99 8.20 9.58
CA GLU A 142 -2.66 8.71 9.90
C GLU A 142 -2.72 10.07 10.59
N GLY A 143 -3.74 10.89 10.27
CA GLY A 143 -3.99 12.15 10.96
C GLY A 143 -2.93 13.22 10.72
N GLU A 144 -2.60 13.99 11.77
CA GLU A 144 -1.65 15.11 11.68
C GLU A 144 -0.20 14.62 11.72
N CYS A 145 0.55 14.96 10.67
CA CYS A 145 1.93 14.52 10.46
C CYS A 145 2.82 15.69 10.00
N VAL A 146 4.13 15.47 10.06
CA VAL A 146 5.12 16.29 9.38
C VAL A 146 5.69 15.49 8.21
N GLN A 147 5.70 16.08 7.02
CA GLN A 147 6.26 15.46 5.82
C GLN A 147 7.26 16.37 5.10
N CYS A 148 8.19 15.77 4.38
CA CYS A 148 9.05 16.44 3.40
C CYS A 148 9.50 15.48 2.31
N MET A 149 9.86 16.03 1.14
CA MET A 149 10.53 15.27 0.09
C MET A 149 12.01 15.10 0.45
N HIS A 150 12.46 13.85 0.58
CA HIS A 150 13.88 13.53 0.64
C HIS A 150 14.46 13.56 -0.79
N ILE A 151 15.59 14.25 -0.98
CA ILE A 151 16.26 14.46 -2.28
C ILE A 151 17.71 13.99 -2.15
#